data_AF-A0A350YLJ4-F1
#
_entry.id   AF-A0A350YLJ4-F1
#
_cell.length_a   1.000
_cell.length_b   1.000
_cell.length_c   1.000
_cell.angle_alpha   90.00
_cell.angle_beta   90.00
_cell.angle_gamma   90.00
#
_symmetry.space_group_name_H-M   'P 1'
#
loop_
_entity.id
_entity.type
_entity.pdbx_description
1 polymer ?
#
loop_
_entity_poly.entity_id
_entity_poly.type
_entity_poly.pdbx_seq_one_letter_code
_entity_poly.pdbx_strand_id
1 'polypeptide(L)'
;IVTGKLMKGVNIEKAETAVIRVIDELKDTVPMDDEIDKVKNRYESSTVLSNTSILNKALNLSVFELLGDASRINREVENYRAVSKPMIKDAAIRHFNPENCSTLYYIASKKTGK
;
A
#
# COMPACT_ATOMS: atom_id res chain seq x y z
N ILE A 1 2.80 -1.92 -3.61
CA ILE A 1 2.46 -3.12 -4.42
C ILE A 1 0.94 -3.24 -4.44
N VAL A 2 0.32 -3.28 -5.63
CA VAL A 2 -1.13 -3.52 -5.79
C VAL A 2 -1.30 -4.99 -6.18
N THR A 3 -2.18 -5.72 -5.49
CA THR A 3 -2.43 -7.14 -5.75
C THR A 3 -3.93 -7.43 -5.77
N GLY A 4 -4.33 -8.44 -6.54
CA GLY A 4 -5.73 -8.83 -6.66
C GLY A 4 -5.88 -10.23 -7.26
N LYS A 5 -7.06 -10.83 -7.07
CA LYS A 5 -7.43 -12.10 -7.71
C LYS A 5 -8.41 -11.82 -8.84
N LEU A 6 -8.08 -12.31 -10.03
CA LEU A 6 -8.95 -12.18 -11.19
C LEU A 6 -10.21 -13.03 -11.00
N MET A 7 -11.38 -12.42 -11.18
CA MET A 7 -12.65 -13.15 -11.17
C MET A 7 -12.74 -14.09 -12.38
N LYS A 8 -13.41 -15.24 -12.20
CA LYS A 8 -13.57 -16.23 -13.26
C LYS A 8 -14.26 -15.61 -14.48
N GLY A 9 -13.65 -15.76 -15.66
CA GLY A 9 -14.19 -15.27 -16.93
C GLY A 9 -13.90 -13.80 -17.24
N VAL A 10 -13.16 -13.08 -16.39
CA VAL A 10 -12.71 -11.71 -16.68
C VAL A 10 -11.39 -11.76 -17.45
N ASN A 11 -11.26 -10.96 -18.52
CA ASN A 11 -9.99 -10.78 -19.22
C ASN A 11 -9.01 -9.99 -18.33
N ILE A 12 -7.76 -10.45 -18.25
CA ILE A 12 -6.69 -9.80 -17.48
C ILE A 12 -6.45 -8.35 -17.92
N GLU A 13 -6.52 -8.04 -19.21
CA GLU A 13 -6.32 -6.69 -19.77
C GLU A 13 -7.41 -5.73 -19.25
N LYS A 14 -8.66 -6.21 -19.15
CA LYS A 14 -9.76 -5.44 -18.60
C LYS A 14 -9.56 -5.17 -17.11
N ALA A 15 -9.05 -6.15 -16.38
CA ALA A 15 -8.76 -6.00 -14.96
C ALA A 15 -7.59 -5.01 -14.73
N GLU A 16 -6.52 -5.13 -15.50
CA GLU A 16 -5.40 -4.18 -15.48
C GLU A 16 -5.87 -2.76 -15.77
N THR A 17 -6.62 -2.57 -16.86
CA THR A 17 -7.15 -1.25 -17.24
C THR A 17 -8.01 -0.63 -16.12
N ALA A 18 -8.79 -1.44 -15.41
CA ALA A 18 -9.58 -0.98 -14.28
C ALA A 18 -8.70 -0.56 -13.08
N VAL A 19 -7.62 -1.29 -12.80
CA VAL A 19 -6.67 -0.93 -11.75
C VAL A 19 -5.92 0.36 -12.09
N ILE A 20 -5.44 0.50 -13.33
CA ILE A 20 -4.75 1.70 -13.81
C ILE A 20 -5.66 2.91 -13.67
N ARG A 21 -6.94 2.80 -14.04
CA ARG A 21 -7.91 3.89 -13.90
C ARG A 21 -8.03 4.41 -12.48
N VAL A 22 -8.14 3.52 -11.49
CA VAL A 22 -8.22 3.91 -10.08
C VAL A 22 -6.93 4.58 -9.61
N ILE A 23 -5.78 4.11 -10.10
CA ILE A 23 -4.48 4.72 -9.82
C ILE A 23 -4.40 6.13 -10.42
N ASP A 24 -4.88 6.33 -11.64
CA ASP A 24 -4.92 7.63 -12.30
C ASP A 24 -5.88 8.59 -11.59
N GLU A 25 -7.06 8.12 -11.18
CA GLU A 25 -8.00 8.89 -10.36
C GLU A 25 -7.35 9.42 -9.07
N LEU A 26 -6.45 8.65 -8.45
CA LEU A 26 -5.72 9.07 -7.24
C LEU A 26 -4.67 10.16 -7.51
N LYS A 27 -4.18 10.28 -8.74
CA LYS A 27 -3.27 11.37 -9.14
C LYS A 27 -4.03 12.67 -9.34
N ASP A 28 -5.24 12.59 -9.88
CA ASP A 28 -6.04 13.75 -10.26
C ASP A 28 -6.87 14.28 -9.08
N THR A 29 -7.45 13.37 -8.30
CA THR A 29 -8.38 13.67 -7.22
C THR A 29 -7.74 13.52 -5.85
N VAL A 30 -8.20 14.35 -4.92
CA VAL A 30 -7.78 14.28 -3.52
C VAL A 30 -8.80 13.45 -2.75
N PRO A 31 -8.39 12.42 -2.00
CA PRO A 31 -9.31 11.65 -1.18
C PRO A 31 -10.07 12.53 -0.17
N MET A 32 -11.29 12.13 0.16
CA MET A 32 -12.09 12.79 1.20
C MET A 32 -11.44 12.62 2.58
N ASP A 33 -11.72 13.55 3.49
CA ASP A 33 -11.10 13.55 4.84
C ASP A 33 -11.42 12.27 5.62
N ASP A 34 -12.65 11.77 5.52
CA ASP A 34 -13.12 10.55 6.17
C ASP A 34 -12.37 9.30 5.69
N GLU A 35 -12.13 9.18 4.38
CA GLU A 35 -11.33 8.07 3.83
C GLU A 35 -9.85 8.16 4.25
N ILE A 36 -9.28 9.37 4.36
CA ILE A 36 -7.92 9.57 4.89
C ILE A 36 -7.86 9.16 6.36
N ASP A 37 -8.82 9.60 7.17
CA ASP A 37 -8.87 9.28 8.59
C ASP A 37 -9.07 7.78 8.83
N LYS A 38 -9.89 7.12 8.01
CA LYS A 38 -10.07 5.66 8.03
C LYS A 38 -8.76 4.92 7.77
N VAL A 39 -7.96 5.37 6.80
CA VAL A 39 -6.65 4.77 6.53
C VAL A 39 -5.68 5.01 7.70
N LYS A 40 -5.64 6.23 8.24
CA LYS A 40 -4.81 6.56 9.42
C LYS A 40 -5.18 5.72 10.65
N ASN A 41 -6.47 5.61 10.93
CA ASN A 41 -7.01 4.80 12.03
C ASN A 41 -6.63 3.32 11.87
N ARG A 42 -6.75 2.79 10.64
CA ARG A 42 -6.37 1.40 10.34
C ARG A 42 -4.88 1.15 10.56
N TYR A 43 -4.03 2.06 10.10
CA TYR A 43 -2.59 1.96 10.32
C TYR A 43 -2.24 1.97 11.81
N GLU A 44 -2.73 2.97 12.55
CA GLU A 44 -2.48 3.09 13.99
C GLU A 44 -2.92 1.86 14.77
N SER A 45 -4.15 1.39 14.53
CA SER A 45 -4.68 0.19 15.19
C SER A 45 -3.81 -1.05 14.89
N SER A 46 -3.39 -1.22 13.64
CA SER A 46 -2.52 -2.32 13.22
C SER A 46 -1.13 -2.25 13.89
N THR A 47 -0.55 -1.05 13.98
CA THR A 47 0.76 -0.84 14.59
C THR A 47 0.73 -1.09 16.09
N VAL A 48 -0.27 -0.56 16.79
CA VAL A 48 -0.47 -0.78 18.24
C VAL A 48 -0.63 -2.28 18.54
N LEU A 49 -1.47 -2.98 17.77
CA LEU A 49 -1.67 -4.43 17.93
C LEU A 49 -0.39 -5.22 17.62
N SER A 50 0.33 -4.87 16.56
CA SER A 50 1.59 -5.55 16.19
C SER A 50 2.64 -5.44 17.29
N ASN A 51 2.73 -4.28 17.93
CA ASN A 51 3.71 -4.00 18.98
C ASN A 51 3.39 -4.68 20.33
N THR A 52 2.24 -5.35 20.48
CA THR A 52 1.97 -6.22 21.63
C THR A 52 2.84 -7.47 21.63
N SER A 53 3.31 -7.91 20.46
CA SER A 53 4.24 -9.01 20.31
C SER A 53 5.67 -8.55 20.60
N ILE A 54 6.31 -9.16 21.60
CA ILE A 54 7.71 -8.88 21.96
C ILE A 54 8.64 -9.14 20.76
N LEU A 55 8.39 -10.22 20.01
CA LEU A 55 9.16 -10.56 18.81
C LEU A 55 9.07 -9.45 17.76
N ASN A 56 7.85 -8.98 17.46
CA ASN A 56 7.65 -7.91 16.48
C ASN A 56 8.31 -6.61 16.94
N LYS A 57 8.19 -6.28 18.22
CA LYS A 57 8.80 -5.08 18.81
C LYS A 57 10.33 -5.14 18.74
N ALA A 58 10.94 -6.28 19.06
CA ALA A 58 12.39 -6.47 18.97
C ALA A 58 12.89 -6.39 17.52
N LEU A 59 12.15 -6.98 16.58
CA LEU A 59 12.46 -6.92 15.15
C LEU A 59 12.41 -5.48 14.62
N ASN A 60 11.31 -4.76 14.89
CA ASN A 60 11.16 -3.37 14.48
C ASN A 60 12.27 -2.49 15.06
N LEU A 61 12.62 -2.67 16.34
CA LEU A 61 13.72 -1.96 16.97
C LEU A 61 15.05 -2.21 16.26
N SER A 62 15.34 -3.47 15.94
CA SER A 62 16.56 -3.87 15.22
C SER A 62 16.61 -3.27 13.82
N VAL A 63 15.47 -3.24 13.11
CA VAL A 63 15.35 -2.61 11.79
C VAL A 63 15.62 -1.10 11.87
N PHE A 64 15.04 -0.41 12.85
CA PHE A 64 15.26 1.03 13.00
C PHE A 64 16.67 1.39 13.43
N GLU A 65 17.30 0.57 14.28
CA GLU A 65 18.72 0.71 14.62
C GLU A 65 19.61 0.54 13.38
N LEU A 66 19.32 -0.46 12.54
CA LEU A 66 20.04 -0.67 11.28
C LEU A 66 19.88 0.52 10.32
N LEU A 67 18.73 1.20 10.35
CA LEU A 67 18.46 2.42 9.59
C LEU A 67 19.03 3.69 10.25
N GLY A 68 19.72 3.55 11.38
CA GLY A 68 20.51 4.59 12.04
C GLY A 68 19.85 5.28 13.23
N ASP A 69 18.62 4.92 13.61
CA ASP A 69 17.96 5.49 14.79
C ASP A 69 16.81 4.60 15.27
N ALA A 70 17.08 3.76 16.27
CA ALA A 70 16.08 2.95 16.96
C ALA A 70 14.89 3.75 17.51
N SER A 71 15.07 5.03 17.87
CA SER A 71 14.01 5.84 18.46
C SER A 71 12.87 6.16 17.50
N ARG A 72 13.09 6.01 16.18
CA ARG A 72 12.10 6.20 15.12
C ARG A 72 10.86 5.32 15.30
N ILE A 73 10.98 4.15 15.95
CA ILE A 73 9.84 3.28 16.28
C ILE A 73 8.74 4.02 17.06
N ASN A 74 9.09 5.01 17.87
CA ASN A 74 8.13 5.74 18.70
C ASN A 74 7.39 6.84 17.94
N ARG A 75 7.89 7.24 16.76
CA ARG A 75 7.33 8.35 15.95
C ARG A 75 6.53 7.87 14.75
N GLU A 76 6.45 6.56 14.50
CA GLU A 76 5.75 6.02 13.34
C GLU A 76 4.29 6.48 13.26
N VAL A 77 3.53 6.29 14.34
CA VAL A 77 2.10 6.67 14.36
C VAL A 77 1.92 8.17 14.11
N GLU A 78 2.74 9.00 14.75
CA GLU A 78 2.73 10.46 14.56
C GLU A 78 3.02 10.84 13.11
N ASN A 79 4.05 10.25 12.50
CA ASN A 79 4.43 10.50 11.11
C ASN A 79 3.30 10.16 10.13
N TYR A 80 2.62 9.03 10.32
CA TYR A 80 1.48 8.64 9.48
C TYR A 80 0.26 9.54 9.71
N ARG A 81 0.03 10.03 10.93
CA ARG A 81 -1.02 11.01 11.24
C ARG A 81 -0.77 12.37 10.60
N ALA A 82 0.50 12.78 10.50
CA ALA A 82 0.92 14.04 9.87
C ALA A 82 0.77 14.07 8.33
N VAL A 83 0.50 12.93 7.69
CA VAL A 83 0.27 12.87 6.23
C VAL A 83 -0.88 13.78 5.84
N SER A 84 -0.60 14.71 4.93
CA SER A 84 -1.56 15.67 4.39
C SER A 84 -2.04 15.30 3.00
N LYS A 85 -3.19 15.84 2.59
CA LYS A 85 -3.75 15.69 1.25
C LYS A 85 -2.75 16.03 0.12
N PRO A 86 -2.01 17.16 0.16
CA PRO A 86 -1.00 17.46 -0.84
C PRO A 86 0.12 16.42 -0.90
N MET A 87 0.56 15.88 0.25
CA MET A 87 1.60 14.84 0.29
C MET A 87 1.13 13.55 -0.38
N ILE A 88 -0.15 13.18 -0.21
CA ILE A 88 -0.74 12.01 -0.88
C ILE A 88 -0.72 12.21 -2.40
N LYS A 89 -1.18 13.37 -2.87
CA LYS A 89 -1.20 13.69 -4.30
C LYS A 89 0.21 13.71 -4.91
N ASP A 90 1.16 14.36 -4.24
CA ASP A 90 2.56 14.42 -4.66
C ASP A 90 3.19 13.02 -4.71
N ALA A 91 2.95 12.19 -3.70
CA ALA A 91 3.40 10.80 -3.70
C ALA A 91 2.75 9.98 -4.83
N ALA A 92 1.46 10.16 -5.09
CA ALA A 92 0.76 9.47 -6.17
C ALA A 92 1.36 9.81 -7.54
N ILE A 93 1.58 11.10 -7.82
CA ILE A 93 2.20 11.57 -9.07
C ILE A 93 3.64 11.04 -9.20
N ARG A 94 4.42 11.08 -8.12
CA ARG A 94 5.82 10.66 -8.11
C ARG A 94 5.99 9.15 -8.33
N HIS A 95 5.18 8.33 -7.65
CA HIS A 95 5.42 6.90 -7.56
C HIS A 95 4.59 6.06 -8.51
N PHE A 96 3.40 6.50 -8.94
CA PHE A 96 2.58 5.76 -9.90
C PHE A 96 2.91 6.12 -11.36
N ASN A 97 4.19 6.00 -11.70
CA ASN A 97 4.70 6.17 -13.05
C ASN A 97 4.73 4.82 -13.79
N PRO A 98 4.05 4.67 -14.95
CA PRO A 98 4.08 3.45 -15.76
C PRO A 98 5.50 3.00 -16.15
N GLU A 99 6.40 3.95 -16.41
CA GLU A 99 7.80 3.65 -16.78
C GLU A 99 8.62 3.01 -15.65
N ASN A 100 8.11 3.09 -14.42
CA ASN A 100 8.73 2.49 -13.23
C ASN A 100 7.83 1.38 -12.62
N CYS A 101 7.02 0.74 -13.45
CA CYS A 101 6.09 -0.31 -13.02
C CYS A 101 6.55 -1.70 -13.45
N SER A 102 6.51 -2.66 -12.54
CA SER A 102 6.70 -4.08 -12.82
C SER A 102 5.37 -4.82 -12.63
N THR A 103 4.80 -5.30 -13.73
CA THR A 103 3.51 -6.02 -13.71
C THR A 103 3.73 -7.53 -13.86
N LEU A 104 3.14 -8.32 -12.95
CA LEU A 104 3.18 -9.78 -12.99
C LEU A 104 1.77 -10.36 -13.17
N TYR A 105 1.58 -11.11 -14.25
CA TYR A 105 0.36 -11.89 -14.48
C TYR A 105 0.54 -13.35 -14.08
N TYR A 106 -0.15 -13.74 -13.02
CA TYR A 106 -0.25 -15.14 -12.62
C TYR A 106 -1.53 -15.76 -13.19
N ILE A 107 -1.41 -16.39 -14.36
CA ILE A 107 -2.53 -16.99 -15.09
C ILE A 107 -2.42 -18.52 -14.98
N ALA A 108 -3.51 -19.16 -14.54
CA ALA A 108 -3.57 -20.63 -14.52
C ALA A 108 -3.45 -21.19 -15.94
N SER A 109 -2.66 -22.25 -16.14
CA SER A 109 -2.64 -22.93 -17.43
C SER A 109 -4.02 -23.52 -17.72
N LYS A 110 -4.44 -23.50 -18.99
CA LYS A 110 -5.62 -24.26 -19.42
C LYS A 110 -5.35 -25.72 -19.10
N LYS A 111 -6.13 -26.34 -18.22
CA LYS A 111 -6.20 -27.80 -18.18
C LYS A 111 -6.77 -28.26 -19.52
N THR A 112 -5.92 -28.76 -20.41
CA THR A 112 -6.33 -29.68 -21.48
C THR A 112 -6.85 -30.92 -20.77
N GLY A 113 -8.18 -31.00 -20.60
CA GLY A 113 -8.84 -32.19 -20.09
C GLY A 113 -8.58 -33.36 -21.03
N LYS A 114 -8.18 -34.49 -20.44
CA LYS A 114 -8.48 -35.82 -20.97
C LYS A 114 -9.97 -36.07 -20.83
#